data_AF-A0A961I0F4-F1
#
_entry.id   AF-A0A961I0F4-F1
#
_cell.length_a   1.000
_cell.length_b   1.000
_cell.length_c   1.000
_cell.angle_alpha   90.00
_cell.angle_beta   90.00
_cell.angle_gamma   90.00
#
_symmetry.space_group_name_H-M   'P 1'
#
loop_
_entity.id
_entity.type
_entity.pdbx_description
1 polymer ?
#
loop_
_entity_poly.entity_id
_entity_poly.type
_entity_poly.pdbx_seq_one_letter_code
_entity_poly.pdbx_strand_id
1 'polypeptide(L)' 'MKRYSAFAIAREALRNHTGWTRAWASPEPKSRYDVVIVGAGGHGLATAYYLGKNFGITNVAVLEKGWLGGG' A
#
# COMPACT_ATOMS: atom_id res chain seq x y z
N MET A 1 8.84 8.88 -4.05
CA MET A 1 8.89 8.23 -2.72
C MET A 1 10.32 8.27 -2.21
N LYS A 2 10.56 8.56 -0.92
CA LYS A 2 11.89 8.38 -0.33
C LYS A 2 12.27 6.90 -0.47
N ARG A 3 13.46 6.62 -1.02
CA ARG A 3 13.98 5.26 -1.12
C ARG A 3 14.30 4.75 0.29
N TYR A 4 13.72 3.62 0.67
CA TYR A 4 14.04 2.97 1.93
C TYR A 4 15.47 2.43 1.89
N SER A 5 16.24 2.69 2.94
CA SER A 5 17.60 2.16 3.13
C SER A 5 17.93 2.16 4.62
N ALA A 6 18.92 1.35 5.02
CA ALA A 6 19.38 1.31 6.41
C ALA A 6 19.80 2.70 6.92
N PHE A 7 20.52 3.47 6.10
CA PHE A 7 20.89 4.86 6.42
C PHE A 7 19.68 5.79 6.56
N ALA A 8 18.69 5.67 5.67
CA ALA A 8 17.47 6.47 5.77
C ALA A 8 16.70 6.15 7.06
N ILE A 9 16.60 4.88 7.44
CA ILE A 9 15.97 4.46 8.69
C ILE A 9 16.71 5.04 9.90
N ALA A 10 18.03 4.88 9.96
CA ALA A 10 18.85 5.42 11.06
C ALA A 10 18.71 6.94 11.18
N ARG A 11 18.76 7.67 10.06
CA ARG A 11 18.58 9.13 10.04
C ARG A 11 17.19 9.55 10.50
N GLU A 12 16.13 8.88 10.06
CA GLU A 12 14.78 9.24 10.46
C GLU A 12 14.49 8.83 11.92
N ALA A 13 15.15 7.79 12.46
CA ALA A 13 15.09 7.45 13.89
C ALA A 13 15.65 8.59 14.75
N LEU A 14 16.77 9.21 14.34
CA LEU A 14 17.32 10.40 15.01
C LEU A 14 16.46 11.66 14.84
N ARG A 15 15.51 11.67 13.89
CA ARG A 15 14.64 12.81 13.56
C ARG A 15 13.18 12.59 13.99
N ASN A 16 12.92 11.65 14.89
CA ASN A 16 11.57 11.29 15.35
C ASN A 16 10.60 11.01 14.18
N HIS A 17 11.07 10.37 13.11
CA HIS A 17 10.28 9.97 11.94
C HIS A 17 9.54 11.09 11.19
N THR A 18 9.95 12.35 11.39
CA THR A 18 9.28 13.51 10.79
C THR A 18 9.53 13.68 9.28
N GLY A 19 10.52 13.00 8.71
CA GLY A 19 10.87 13.15 7.30
C GLY A 19 10.17 12.17 6.36
N TRP A 20 9.34 11.24 6.83
CA TRP A 20 8.67 10.29 5.93
C TRP A 20 7.60 10.96 5.06
N THR A 21 7.55 10.57 3.79
CA THR A 21 6.44 10.92 2.90
C THR A 21 5.40 9.81 2.95
N ARG A 22 4.14 10.13 2.66
CA ARG A 22 3.06 9.15 2.56
C ARG A 22 3.45 7.99 1.62
N ALA A 23 3.29 6.75 2.09
CA ALA A 23 3.74 5.55 1.37
C ALA A 23 2.73 5.07 0.31
N TRP A 24 1.44 5.38 0.47
CA TRP A 24 0.37 5.02 -0.47
C TRP A 24 -0.58 6.21 -0.69
N ALA A 25 -1.23 6.26 -1.85
CA ALA A 25 -2.29 7.23 -2.09
C ALA A 25 -3.57 6.85 -1.32
N SER A 26 -4.46 7.83 -1.12
CA SER A 26 -5.81 7.61 -0.57
C SER A 26 -6.85 8.20 -1.53
N PRO A 27 -6.96 7.65 -2.77
CA PRO A 27 -7.91 8.16 -3.76
C PRO A 27 -9.34 7.77 -3.39
N GLU A 28 -10.32 8.54 -3.87
CA GLU A 28 -11.70 8.10 -3.88
C GLU A 28 -11.86 6.86 -4.79
N PRO A 29 -12.73 5.89 -4.43
CA PRO A 29 -13.01 4.75 -5.29
C PRO A 29 -13.58 5.16 -6.64
N LYS A 30 -13.07 4.56 -7.71
CA LYS A 30 -13.65 4.65 -9.05
C LYS A 30 -14.98 3.92 -9.09
N SER A 31 -15.80 4.23 -10.10
CA SER A 31 -17.06 3.54 -10.35
C SER A 31 -16.91 2.08 -10.79
N ARG A 32 -15.72 1.68 -11.27
CA ARG A 32 -15.46 0.32 -11.77
C ARG A 32 -14.01 -0.09 -11.58
N TYR A 33 -13.83 -1.37 -11.26
CA TYR A 33 -12.55 -2.08 -11.21
C TYR A 33 -12.69 -3.44 -11.88
N ASP A 34 -11.59 -4.02 -12.34
CA ASP A 34 -11.59 -5.40 -12.85
C ASP A 34 -11.66 -6.38 -11.69
N VAL A 35 -11.06 -6.03 -10.55
CA VAL A 35 -11.09 -6.79 -9.31
C VAL A 35 -11.27 -5.86 -8.11
N VAL A 36 -12.14 -6.26 -7.18
CA VAL A 36 -12.26 -5.63 -5.86
C VAL A 36 -11.90 -6.67 -4.80
N ILE A 37 -10.92 -6.33 -3.96
CA ILE A 37 -10.47 -7.14 -2.83
C ILE A 37 -11.02 -6.50 -1.55
N VAL A 38 -11.71 -7.27 -0.73
CA VAL A 38 -12.24 -6.83 0.57
C VAL A 38 -11.31 -7.34 1.67
N GLY A 39 -10.73 -6.41 2.43
CA GLY A 39 -9.72 -6.65 3.46
C GLY A 39 -8.32 -6.27 2.97
N ALA A 40 -7.69 -5.28 3.60
CA ALA A 40 -6.33 -4.84 3.30
C ALA A 40 -5.29 -5.30 4.33
N GLY A 41 -5.48 -6.51 4.86
CA GLY A 41 -4.43 -7.24 5.58
C GLY A 41 -3.37 -7.82 4.64
N GLY A 42 -2.43 -8.59 5.19
CA GLY A 42 -1.31 -9.16 4.43
C GLY A 42 -1.75 -9.96 3.20
N HIS A 43 -2.80 -10.78 3.32
CA HIS A 43 -3.32 -11.57 2.21
C HIS A 43 -3.93 -10.72 1.09
N GLY A 44 -4.79 -9.74 1.42
CA GLY A 44 -5.43 -8.89 0.41
C GLY A 44 -4.41 -8.05 -0.38
N LEU A 45 -3.41 -7.51 0.32
CA LEU A 45 -2.33 -6.75 -0.30
C LEU A 45 -1.40 -7.64 -1.14
N ALA A 46 -1.09 -8.85 -0.67
CA ALA A 46 -0.33 -9.82 -1.45
C ALA A 46 -1.09 -10.23 -2.73
N THR A 47 -2.40 -10.48 -2.63
CA THR A 47 -3.23 -10.78 -3.80
C THR A 47 -3.20 -9.64 -4.82
N ALA A 48 -3.39 -8.39 -4.39
CA ALA A 48 -3.30 -7.23 -5.29
C ALA A 48 -1.92 -7.14 -5.98
N TYR A 49 -0.85 -7.37 -5.23
CA TYR A 49 0.51 -7.38 -5.77
C TYR A 49 0.70 -8.47 -6.83
N TYR A 50 0.28 -9.71 -6.54
CA TYR A 50 0.48 -10.82 -7.46
C TYR A 50 -0.47 -10.77 -8.68
N LEU A 51 -1.66 -10.17 -8.55
CA LEU A 51 -2.51 -9.84 -9.70
C LEU A 51 -1.78 -8.95 -10.71
N GLY A 52 -1.16 -7.87 -10.23
CA GLY A 52 -0.39 -6.98 -11.09
C GLY A 52 0.88 -7.63 -11.64
N LYS A 53 1.67 -8.27 -10.76
CA LYS A 53 2.98 -8.83 -11.13
C LYS A 53 2.91 -10.04 -12.04
N ASN A 54 2.03 -10.99 -11.74
CA ASN A 54 2.02 -12.29 -12.42
C ASN A 54 1.01 -12.33 -13.56
N PHE A 55 -0.06 -11.54 -13.48
CA PHE A 55 -1.18 -11.61 -14.41
C PHE A 55 -1.44 -10.30 -15.17
N GLY A 56 -0.70 -9.22 -14.86
CA GLY A 56 -0.88 -7.91 -15.52
C GLY A 56 -2.18 -7.18 -15.13
N ILE A 57 -2.93 -7.68 -14.15
CA ILE A 57 -4.20 -7.10 -13.72
C ILE A 57 -3.90 -5.99 -12.72
N THR A 58 -4.00 -4.73 -13.18
CA THR A 58 -3.57 -3.55 -12.40
C THR A 58 -4.73 -2.62 -12.02
N ASN A 59 -5.91 -2.77 -12.62
CA ASN A 59 -7.11 -2.03 -12.25
C ASN A 59 -7.83 -2.72 -11.08
N VAL A 60 -7.19 -2.69 -9.91
CA VAL A 60 -7.62 -3.38 -8.69
C VAL A 60 -7.92 -2.38 -7.58
N ALA A 61 -9.04 -2.57 -6.88
CA ALA A 61 -9.32 -1.90 -5.61
C ALA A 61 -9.06 -2.85 -4.44
N VAL A 62 -8.43 -2.35 -3.38
CA VAL A 62 -8.35 -3.03 -2.08
C VAL A 62 -9.08 -2.15 -1.07
N LEU A 63 -10.16 -2.66 -0.48
CA LEU A 63 -11.01 -1.92 0.44
C LEU A 63 -10.84 -2.47 1.86
N GLU A 64 -10.74 -1.58 2.84
CA GLU A 64 -10.54 -1.92 4.25
C GLU A 64 -11.50 -1.10 5.11
N LYS A 65 -12.09 -1.73 6.14
CA LYS A 65 -12.99 -1.04 7.06
C LYS A 65 -12.23 -0.09 8.00
N GLY A 66 -10.97 -0.43 8.30
CA GLY A 66 -10.11 0.32 9.21
C GLY A 66 -8.87 0.88 8.51
N TRP A 67 -7.71 0.63 9.11
CA TRP A 67 -6.42 1.06 8.59
C TRP A 67 -5.72 -0.03 7.74
N LEU A 68 -4.96 0.42 6.74
CA LEU A 68 -4.19 -0.44 5.85
C LEU A 68 -3.21 -1.32 6.63
N GLY A 69 -3.21 -2.62 6.37
CA GLY A 69 -2.24 -3.58 6.94
C GLY A 69 -2.54 -4.02 8.37
N GLY A 70 -3.61 -3.52 9.00
CA GLY A 70 -3.96 -3.91 10.37
C GLY A 70 -5.13 -4.88 10.45
N GLY A 71 -5.16 -5.85 9.52
CA GLY A 71 -6.21 -6.86 9.39
C GLY A 71 -6.54 -7.63 10.66
#